data_AF-A0A2R6GWP3-F1
#
_entry.id   AF-A0A2R6GWP3-F1
#
_cell.length_a   1.000
_cell.length_b   1.000
_cell.length_c   1.000
_cell.angle_alpha   90.00
_cell.angle_beta   90.00
_cell.angle_gamma   90.00
#
_symmetry.space_group_name_H-M   'P 1'
#
loop_
_entity.id
_entity.type
_entity.pdbx_description
1 polymer ?
#
loop_
_entity_poly.entity_id
_entity_poly.type
_entity_poly.pdbx_seq_one_letter_code
_entity_poly.pdbx_strand_id
1 'polypeptide(L)'
;MFREREVTGEVAAVREAHAPGAVVVDCERDFETLDPAVAEDLALLTDRLDPAGYPAAWVPEDAPEQLHRYASDAFTVGMPGDGGVAWTRQTDPPVVLVKPRLRGSPDVFVDFLVAEALVQAGSGLPEHFLPFFEARYRDLAAAVPLGPADTYQLAAALREAYLGLHTREISAEWDGEYPALFDAWHDAGERLEPRLADLPGELAREETGFGDAAELACSAIKHAVEIPAPFGALDTAAYREHGPTYAVAWAEKTFAALDHGE
;
A
#
# COMPACT_ATOMS: atom_id res chain seq x y z
N MET A 1 -7.56 -10.25 20.74
CA MET A 1 -6.82 -9.43 19.76
C MET A 1 -7.71 -9.03 18.58
N PHE A 2 -8.30 -10.00 17.86
CA PHE A 2 -9.13 -9.76 16.69
C PHE A 2 -10.60 -10.03 17.01
N ARG A 3 -11.48 -9.17 16.53
CA ARG A 3 -12.93 -9.39 16.57
C ARG A 3 -13.46 -9.32 15.15
N GLU A 4 -14.17 -10.34 14.69
CA GLU A 4 -14.79 -10.32 13.37
C GLU A 4 -15.74 -9.11 13.24
N ARG A 5 -15.57 -8.38 12.14
CA ARG A 5 -16.35 -7.21 11.77
C ARG A 5 -17.45 -7.66 10.82
N GLU A 6 -18.69 -7.37 11.18
CA GLU A 6 -19.82 -7.59 10.29
C GLU A 6 -19.71 -6.63 9.10
N VAL A 7 -19.60 -7.18 7.89
CA VAL A 7 -19.62 -6.41 6.63
C VAL A 7 -20.98 -6.55 5.98
N THR A 8 -21.59 -5.42 5.62
CA THR A 8 -22.94 -5.34 5.07
C THR A 8 -22.97 -4.38 3.87
N GLY A 9 -24.11 -4.30 3.18
CA GLY A 9 -24.32 -3.33 2.10
C GLY A 9 -23.31 -3.45 0.96
N GLU A 10 -22.82 -2.30 0.49
CA GLU A 10 -21.88 -2.19 -0.63
C GLU A 10 -20.56 -2.92 -0.34
N VAL A 11 -20.02 -2.83 0.89
CA VAL A 11 -18.79 -3.53 1.28
C VAL A 11 -18.94 -5.05 1.19
N ALA A 12 -20.11 -5.59 1.57
CA ALA A 12 -20.37 -7.02 1.44
C ALA A 12 -20.43 -7.47 -0.03
N ALA A 13 -20.97 -6.63 -0.92
CA ALA A 13 -20.99 -6.90 -2.36
C ALA A 13 -19.57 -6.88 -2.95
N VAL A 14 -18.75 -5.89 -2.58
CA VAL A 14 -17.32 -5.82 -2.97
C VAL A 14 -16.56 -7.06 -2.49
N ARG A 15 -16.78 -7.50 -1.24
CA ARG A 15 -16.17 -8.74 -0.73
C ARG A 15 -16.53 -9.94 -1.61
N GLU A 16 -17.81 -10.15 -1.90
CA GLU A 16 -18.26 -11.29 -2.70
C GLU A 16 -17.68 -11.28 -4.12
N ALA A 17 -17.58 -10.09 -4.72
CA ALA A 17 -17.06 -9.94 -6.08
C ALA A 17 -15.53 -10.14 -6.17
N HIS A 18 -14.77 -9.61 -5.21
CA HIS A 18 -13.31 -9.49 -5.36
C HIS A 18 -12.51 -10.40 -4.43
N ALA A 19 -12.99 -10.69 -3.23
CA ALA A 19 -12.29 -11.52 -2.26
C ALA A 19 -13.29 -12.42 -1.50
N PRO A 20 -13.96 -13.34 -2.21
CA PRO A 20 -14.98 -14.20 -1.61
C PRO A 20 -14.36 -15.02 -0.47
N GLY A 21 -15.05 -15.03 0.67
CA GLY A 21 -14.58 -15.69 1.89
C GLY A 21 -13.61 -14.88 2.75
N ALA A 22 -13.11 -13.72 2.29
CA ALA A 22 -12.22 -12.90 3.10
C ALA A 22 -12.85 -12.50 4.44
N VAL A 23 -12.05 -12.56 5.50
CA VAL A 23 -12.48 -12.25 6.86
C VAL A 23 -12.05 -10.83 7.19
N VAL A 24 -12.98 -10.01 7.65
CA VAL A 24 -12.68 -8.63 8.10
C VAL A 24 -12.70 -8.61 9.62
N VAL A 25 -11.67 -8.04 10.24
CA VAL A 25 -11.54 -8.00 11.70
C VAL A 25 -11.22 -6.60 12.19
N ASP A 26 -11.82 -6.22 13.31
CA ASP A 26 -11.39 -5.08 14.11
C ASP A 26 -10.25 -5.50 15.05
N CYS A 27 -9.16 -4.75 15.02
CA CYS A 27 -8.02 -4.95 15.89
C CYS A 27 -8.20 -4.22 17.22
N GLU A 28 -7.85 -4.88 18.32
CA GLU A 28 -7.92 -4.28 19.66
C GLU A 28 -6.85 -3.20 19.86
N ARG A 29 -5.65 -3.41 19.30
CA ARG A 29 -4.49 -2.53 19.43
C ARG A 29 -3.98 -2.12 18.06
N ASP A 30 -3.40 -0.93 18.02
CA ASP A 30 -2.74 -0.40 16.83
C ASP A 30 -1.39 -1.07 16.60
N PHE A 31 -0.97 -1.18 15.35
CA PHE A 31 0.30 -1.81 14.97
C PHE A 31 0.79 -1.32 13.61
N GLU A 32 2.11 -1.30 13.44
CA GLU A 32 2.74 -1.30 12.10
C GLU A 32 2.96 -2.75 11.66
N THR A 33 3.63 -3.54 12.50
CA THR A 33 3.84 -4.99 12.32
C THR A 33 3.38 -5.72 13.57
N LEU A 34 2.59 -6.78 13.39
CA LEU A 34 2.14 -7.63 14.50
C LEU A 34 3.32 -8.43 15.09
N ASP A 35 3.27 -8.62 16.39
CA ASP A 35 4.10 -9.66 17.03
C ASP A 35 3.69 -11.03 16.48
N PRO A 36 4.62 -11.92 16.09
CA PRO A 36 4.27 -13.22 15.51
C PRO A 36 3.33 -14.05 16.38
N ALA A 37 3.50 -14.03 17.71
CA ALA A 37 2.62 -14.76 18.62
C ALA A 37 1.18 -14.21 18.62
N VAL A 38 1.02 -12.91 18.32
CA VAL A 38 -0.29 -12.28 18.15
C VAL A 38 -0.85 -12.54 16.76
N ALA A 39 -0.01 -12.59 15.71
CA ALA A 39 -0.43 -12.92 14.36
C ALA A 39 -0.99 -14.37 14.28
N GLU A 40 -0.41 -15.31 15.03
CA GLU A 40 -0.89 -16.70 15.11
C GLU A 40 -2.37 -16.82 15.55
N ASP A 41 -2.92 -15.86 16.30
CA ASP A 41 -4.35 -15.83 16.66
C ASP A 41 -5.27 -15.77 15.42
N LEU A 42 -4.76 -15.35 14.24
CA LEU A 42 -5.50 -15.39 12.97
C LEU A 42 -5.89 -16.83 12.56
N ALA A 43 -5.18 -17.86 13.03
CA ALA A 43 -5.54 -19.26 12.80
C ALA A 43 -6.88 -19.66 13.44
N LEU A 44 -7.41 -18.85 14.37
CA LEU A 44 -8.73 -19.07 14.96
C LEU A 44 -9.88 -18.63 14.02
N LEU A 45 -9.56 -17.83 13.00
CA LEU A 45 -10.52 -17.21 12.07
C LEU A 45 -10.33 -17.68 10.63
N THR A 46 -9.28 -18.47 10.37
CA THR A 46 -8.86 -18.89 9.03
C THR A 46 -8.62 -20.38 8.99
N ASP A 47 -8.72 -20.98 7.81
CA ASP A 47 -8.52 -22.41 7.63
C ASP A 47 -7.03 -22.79 7.62
N ARG A 48 -6.17 -21.86 7.17
CA ARG A 48 -4.73 -22.09 7.03
C ARG A 48 -3.92 -20.81 7.21
N LEU A 49 -2.76 -20.94 7.85
CA LEU A 49 -1.69 -19.94 7.78
C LEU A 49 -0.68 -20.34 6.70
N ASP A 50 -0.22 -19.36 5.93
CA ASP A 50 0.80 -19.49 4.88
C ASP A 50 1.84 -18.37 4.99
N PRO A 51 2.68 -18.38 6.05
CA PRO A 51 3.67 -17.34 6.27
C PRO A 51 4.57 -17.14 5.05
N ALA A 52 4.74 -15.89 4.64
CA ALA A 52 5.63 -15.57 3.54
C ALA A 52 7.11 -15.70 3.97
N GLY A 53 7.96 -16.11 3.04
CA GLY A 53 9.41 -16.15 3.21
C GLY A 53 10.11 -15.82 1.89
N TYR A 54 11.17 -15.02 1.95
CA TYR A 54 11.85 -14.47 0.79
C TYR A 54 13.37 -14.65 0.89
N PRO A 55 14.10 -14.72 -0.25
CA PRO A 55 15.56 -14.80 -0.21
C PRO A 55 16.17 -13.60 0.52
N ALA A 56 16.94 -13.86 1.59
CA ALA A 56 17.66 -12.80 2.32
C ALA A 56 18.56 -11.96 1.40
N ALA A 57 19.04 -12.54 0.30
CA ALA A 57 19.83 -11.84 -0.71
C ALA A 57 19.08 -10.69 -1.42
N TRP A 58 17.75 -10.63 -1.35
CA TRP A 58 16.95 -9.52 -1.89
C TRP A 58 17.02 -8.27 -1.01
N VAL A 59 17.36 -8.42 0.27
CA VAL A 59 17.36 -7.33 1.26
C VAL A 59 18.79 -6.76 1.40
N PRO A 60 19.00 -5.44 1.23
CA PRO A 60 20.26 -4.78 1.59
C PRO A 60 20.64 -4.99 3.06
N GLU A 61 21.93 -5.08 3.35
CA GLU A 61 22.41 -5.36 4.72
C GLU A 61 22.02 -4.26 5.73
N ASP A 62 21.94 -3.02 5.27
CA ASP A 62 21.58 -1.83 6.05
C ASP A 62 20.08 -1.53 6.07
N ALA A 63 19.26 -2.37 5.44
CA ALA A 63 17.81 -2.21 5.47
C ALA A 63 17.24 -2.30 6.89
N PRO A 64 16.06 -1.71 7.16
CA PRO A 64 15.40 -1.80 8.46
C PRO A 64 15.22 -3.24 8.95
N GLU A 65 15.37 -3.48 10.26
CA GLU A 65 15.26 -4.82 10.87
C GLU A 65 13.92 -5.49 10.55
N GLN A 66 12.85 -4.71 10.46
CA GLN A 66 11.51 -5.17 10.11
C GLN A 66 11.48 -5.81 8.72
N LEU A 67 12.24 -5.29 7.76
CA LEU A 67 12.32 -5.86 6.41
C LEU A 67 13.08 -7.19 6.42
N HIS A 68 14.16 -7.29 7.19
CA HIS A 68 14.87 -8.57 7.40
C HIS A 68 13.95 -9.62 8.04
N ARG A 69 13.12 -9.20 9.00
CA ARG A 69 12.13 -10.09 9.63
C ARG A 69 11.05 -10.53 8.64
N TYR A 70 10.49 -9.62 7.86
CA TYR A 70 9.51 -9.93 6.83
C TYR A 70 10.06 -10.85 5.73
N ALA A 71 11.36 -10.76 5.42
CA ALA A 71 12.01 -11.65 4.48
C ALA A 71 12.29 -13.05 5.05
N SER A 72 12.35 -13.20 6.37
CA SER A 72 12.61 -14.48 7.04
C SER A 72 11.39 -15.40 7.08
N ASP A 73 11.51 -16.58 7.68
CA ASP A 73 10.40 -17.52 7.89
C ASP A 73 9.45 -17.09 9.04
N ALA A 74 9.64 -15.91 9.62
CA ALA A 74 8.79 -15.40 10.69
C ALA A 74 7.43 -14.96 10.14
N PHE A 75 6.34 -15.44 10.75
CA PHE A 75 4.98 -15.01 10.38
C PHE A 75 4.78 -13.53 10.71
N THR A 76 4.87 -12.69 9.67
CA THR A 76 4.96 -11.23 9.78
C THR A 76 3.77 -10.62 9.06
N VAL A 77 2.79 -10.14 9.83
CA VAL A 77 1.57 -9.49 9.30
C VAL A 77 1.62 -8.00 9.61
N GLY A 78 1.37 -7.19 8.58
CA GLY A 78 1.50 -5.75 8.64
C GLY A 78 2.94 -5.27 8.55
N MET A 79 3.14 -4.16 7.85
CA MET A 79 4.41 -3.49 7.69
C MET A 79 4.24 -1.97 7.84
N PRO A 80 5.31 -1.24 8.20
CA PRO A 80 5.30 0.22 8.16
C PRO A 80 4.81 0.72 6.80
N GLY A 81 3.77 1.56 6.81
CA GLY A 81 3.13 2.10 5.60
C GLY A 81 1.74 1.52 5.29
N ASP A 82 1.30 0.44 5.95
CA ASP A 82 0.00 -0.21 5.67
C ASP A 82 -1.23 0.58 6.15
N GLY A 83 -1.06 1.83 6.61
CA GLY A 83 -2.17 2.71 6.95
C GLY A 83 -3.08 2.19 8.07
N GLY A 84 -4.37 2.56 8.01
CA GLY A 84 -5.40 2.22 8.99
C GLY A 84 -6.16 0.92 8.72
N VAL A 85 -6.10 0.39 7.50
CA VAL A 85 -6.61 -0.92 7.12
C VAL A 85 -5.50 -1.68 6.43
N ALA A 86 -5.00 -2.73 7.07
CA ALA A 86 -4.03 -3.65 6.47
C ALA A 86 -4.77 -4.87 5.92
N TRP A 87 -4.11 -5.64 5.06
CA TRP A 87 -4.61 -6.93 4.62
C TRP A 87 -3.47 -7.93 4.49
N THR A 88 -3.78 -9.21 4.60
CA THR A 88 -2.80 -10.27 4.38
C THR A 88 -3.38 -11.45 3.62
N ARG A 89 -2.57 -12.01 2.71
CA ARG A 89 -2.80 -13.28 2.01
C ARG A 89 -1.92 -14.40 2.57
N GLN A 90 -1.20 -14.15 3.66
CA GLN A 90 -0.49 -15.18 4.43
C GLN A 90 -1.46 -16.05 5.26
N THR A 91 -2.74 -16.02 4.91
CA THR A 91 -3.87 -16.75 5.49
C THR A 91 -4.82 -17.17 4.38
N ASP A 92 -5.53 -18.28 4.58
CA ASP A 92 -6.60 -18.73 3.71
C ASP A 92 -7.88 -18.94 4.54
N PRO A 93 -8.97 -18.19 4.29
CA PRO A 93 -9.07 -17.07 3.34
C PRO A 93 -8.22 -15.85 3.75
N PRO A 94 -8.03 -14.84 2.85
CA PRO A 94 -7.33 -13.60 3.20
C PRO A 94 -8.02 -12.85 4.34
N VAL A 95 -7.24 -12.13 5.14
CA VAL A 95 -7.75 -11.33 6.26
C VAL A 95 -7.52 -9.83 6.01
N VAL A 96 -8.57 -9.03 6.25
CA VAL A 96 -8.51 -7.56 6.29
C VAL A 96 -8.57 -7.09 7.74
N LEU A 97 -7.59 -6.30 8.17
CA LEU A 97 -7.39 -5.86 9.54
C LEU A 97 -7.67 -4.36 9.68
N VAL A 98 -8.77 -4.01 10.35
CA VAL A 98 -9.14 -2.62 10.65
C VAL A 98 -8.46 -2.20 11.96
N LYS A 99 -7.54 -1.24 11.87
CA LYS A 99 -6.76 -0.76 13.02
C LYS A 99 -7.56 0.26 13.85
N PRO A 100 -7.38 0.29 15.19
CA PRO A 100 -8.15 1.19 16.04
C PRO A 100 -7.85 2.67 15.83
N ARG A 101 -6.79 3.04 15.09
CA ARG A 101 -6.52 4.44 14.68
C ARG A 101 -7.63 5.05 13.82
N LEU A 102 -8.51 4.23 13.23
CA LEU A 102 -9.69 4.69 12.48
C LEU A 102 -10.92 4.97 13.37
N ARG A 103 -10.84 4.75 14.69
CA ARG A 103 -11.95 5.07 15.59
C ARG A 103 -12.22 6.57 15.59
N GLY A 104 -13.46 6.95 15.27
CA GLY A 104 -13.90 8.35 15.17
C GLY A 104 -13.87 8.91 13.76
N SER A 105 -13.32 8.17 12.79
CA SER A 105 -13.51 8.46 11.36
C SER A 105 -14.96 8.22 10.94
N PRO A 106 -15.47 8.91 9.89
CA PRO A 106 -16.80 8.63 9.34
C PRO A 106 -16.92 7.18 8.88
N ASP A 107 -18.05 6.53 9.17
CA ASP A 107 -18.28 5.11 8.83
C ASP A 107 -18.10 4.86 7.33
N VAL A 108 -18.64 5.73 6.47
CA VAL A 108 -18.49 5.65 5.01
C VAL A 108 -17.04 5.69 4.53
N PHE A 109 -16.17 6.41 5.25
CA PHE A 109 -14.74 6.45 4.93
C PHE A 109 -14.04 5.15 5.36
N VAL A 110 -14.41 4.60 6.52
CA VAL A 110 -13.89 3.30 6.95
C VAL A 110 -14.36 2.18 6.01
N ASP A 111 -15.62 2.22 5.59
CA ASP A 111 -16.20 1.27 4.63
C ASP A 111 -15.48 1.34 3.28
N PHE A 112 -15.15 2.54 2.79
CA PHE A 112 -14.27 2.73 1.63
C PHE A 112 -12.92 2.05 1.80
N LEU A 113 -12.20 2.29 2.91
CA LEU A 113 -10.89 1.67 3.14
C LEU A 113 -10.98 0.14 3.25
N VAL A 114 -12.05 -0.39 3.84
CA VAL A 114 -12.28 -1.84 3.91
C VAL A 114 -12.58 -2.42 2.52
N ALA A 115 -13.44 -1.76 1.73
CA ALA A 115 -13.74 -2.17 0.35
C ALA A 115 -12.47 -2.15 -0.53
N GLU A 116 -11.65 -1.11 -0.40
CA GLU A 116 -10.35 -1.03 -1.07
C GLU A 116 -9.44 -2.20 -0.67
N ALA A 117 -9.26 -2.46 0.62
CA ALA A 117 -8.43 -3.56 1.09
C ALA A 117 -8.93 -4.93 0.61
N LEU A 118 -10.25 -5.13 0.49
CA LEU A 118 -10.84 -6.34 -0.08
C LEU A 118 -10.50 -6.50 -1.57
N VAL A 119 -10.62 -5.43 -2.36
CA VAL A 119 -10.21 -5.44 -3.77
C VAL A 119 -8.72 -5.77 -3.90
N GLN A 120 -7.88 -5.14 -3.08
CA GLN A 120 -6.44 -5.35 -3.11
C GLN A 120 -6.06 -6.78 -2.69
N ALA A 121 -6.64 -7.31 -1.62
CA ALA A 121 -6.43 -8.69 -1.18
C ALA A 121 -6.90 -9.71 -2.23
N GLY A 122 -7.95 -9.39 -3.00
CA GLY A 122 -8.46 -10.20 -4.09
C GLY A 122 -7.66 -10.13 -5.40
N SER A 123 -6.86 -9.08 -5.59
CA SER A 123 -6.21 -8.78 -6.88
C SER A 123 -5.11 -9.77 -7.30
N GLY A 124 -4.59 -10.56 -6.36
CA GLY A 124 -3.41 -11.41 -6.57
C GLY A 124 -2.08 -10.67 -6.60
N LEU A 125 -2.08 -9.32 -6.53
CA LEU A 125 -0.88 -8.49 -6.53
C LEU A 125 -0.07 -8.64 -5.22
N PRO A 126 1.26 -8.44 -5.26
CA PRO A 126 2.11 -8.66 -4.10
C PRO A 126 1.67 -7.83 -2.88
N GLU A 127 1.59 -8.44 -1.70
CA GLU A 127 1.15 -7.80 -0.43
C GLU A 127 2.09 -6.69 0.03
N HIS A 128 3.38 -6.82 -0.26
CA HIS A 128 4.42 -5.89 0.16
C HIS A 128 5.35 -5.54 -1.02
N PHE A 129 6.15 -4.48 -0.91
CA PHE A 129 7.06 -4.09 -1.99
C PHE A 129 8.17 -5.12 -2.24
N LEU A 130 8.56 -5.91 -1.23
CA LEU A 130 9.65 -6.88 -1.35
C LEU A 130 9.35 -7.96 -2.42
N PRO A 131 8.22 -8.69 -2.37
CA PRO A 131 7.82 -9.58 -3.47
C PRO A 131 7.47 -8.85 -4.78
N PHE A 132 7.17 -7.55 -4.74
CA PHE A 132 6.96 -6.76 -5.96
C PHE A 132 8.27 -6.48 -6.71
N PHE A 133 9.35 -6.13 -5.99
CA PHE A 133 10.66 -5.88 -6.58
C PHE A 133 11.52 -7.13 -6.74
N GLU A 134 11.33 -8.13 -5.88
CA GLU A 134 12.19 -9.30 -5.75
C GLU A 134 13.67 -8.88 -5.62
N ALA A 135 14.57 -9.50 -6.38
CA ALA A 135 15.99 -9.15 -6.40
C ALA A 135 16.26 -7.69 -6.83
N ARG A 136 15.35 -7.04 -7.56
CA ARG A 136 15.51 -5.66 -8.05
C ARG A 136 15.37 -4.62 -6.95
N TYR A 137 14.96 -5.01 -5.74
CA TYR A 137 14.94 -4.06 -4.62
C TYR A 137 16.34 -3.50 -4.33
N ARG A 138 17.37 -4.32 -4.57
CA ARG A 138 18.78 -3.88 -4.48
C ARG A 138 19.17 -2.92 -5.58
N ASP A 139 18.63 -3.11 -6.78
CA ASP A 139 18.85 -2.18 -7.89
C ASP A 139 18.21 -0.82 -7.57
N LEU A 140 16.99 -0.82 -7.00
CA LEU A 140 16.35 0.40 -6.51
C LEU A 140 17.19 1.07 -5.41
N ALA A 141 17.64 0.31 -4.40
CA ALA A 141 18.43 0.85 -3.30
C ALA A 141 19.77 1.42 -3.76
N ALA A 142 20.38 0.86 -4.81
CA ALA A 142 21.59 1.39 -5.41
C ALA A 142 21.35 2.63 -6.31
N ALA A 143 20.13 2.76 -6.85
CA ALA A 143 19.77 3.84 -7.76
C ALA A 143 19.41 5.16 -7.05
N VAL A 144 19.16 5.14 -5.74
CA VAL A 144 18.71 6.30 -4.99
C VAL A 144 19.77 6.72 -3.95
N PRO A 145 20.12 8.01 -3.82
CA PRO A 145 21.04 8.53 -2.82
C PRO A 145 20.36 8.72 -1.45
N LEU A 146 19.41 7.84 -1.12
CA LEU A 146 18.58 7.93 0.08
C LEU A 146 19.14 7.04 1.21
N GLY A 147 18.78 7.36 2.46
CA GLY A 147 19.03 6.47 3.58
C GLY A 147 18.16 5.19 3.49
N PRO A 148 18.45 4.15 4.28
CA PRO A 148 17.69 2.89 4.25
C PRO A 148 16.20 3.05 4.58
N ALA A 149 15.85 3.98 5.47
CA ALA A 149 14.46 4.27 5.85
C ALA A 149 13.70 4.92 4.68
N ASP A 150 14.26 5.96 4.07
CA ASP A 150 13.64 6.66 2.94
C ASP A 150 13.57 5.77 1.69
N THR A 151 14.56 4.89 1.50
CA THR A 151 14.55 3.87 0.43
C THR A 151 13.43 2.85 0.64
N TYR A 152 13.19 2.42 1.88
CA TYR A 152 12.05 1.58 2.24
C TYR A 152 10.73 2.31 1.93
N GLN A 153 10.60 3.57 2.37
CA GLN A 153 9.39 4.36 2.17
C GLN A 153 9.11 4.59 0.69
N LEU A 154 10.13 4.90 -0.10
CA LEU A 154 10.02 5.02 -1.55
C LEU A 154 9.58 3.70 -2.20
N ALA A 155 10.14 2.57 -1.80
CA ALA A 155 9.74 1.27 -2.34
C ALA A 155 8.28 0.92 -2.01
N ALA A 156 7.84 1.21 -0.77
CA ALA A 156 6.45 1.07 -0.37
C ALA A 156 5.52 1.96 -1.20
N ALA A 157 5.87 3.24 -1.37
CA ALA A 157 5.13 4.19 -2.19
C ALA A 157 5.02 3.72 -3.66
N LEU A 158 6.13 3.25 -4.25
CA LEU A 158 6.14 2.74 -5.62
C LEU A 158 5.20 1.54 -5.78
N ARG A 159 5.19 0.60 -4.83
CA ARG A 159 4.23 -0.52 -4.85
C ARG A 159 2.80 -0.01 -4.69
N GLU A 160 2.54 0.97 -3.84
CA GLU A 160 1.21 1.57 -3.65
C GLU A 160 0.69 2.21 -4.95
N ALA A 161 1.53 2.97 -5.65
CA ALA A 161 1.21 3.50 -6.98
C ALA A 161 0.83 2.38 -7.96
N TYR A 162 1.62 1.30 -7.98
CA TYR A 162 1.37 0.16 -8.86
C TYR A 162 0.05 -0.53 -8.53
N LEU A 163 -0.26 -0.70 -7.25
CA LEU A 163 -1.52 -1.26 -6.80
C LEU A 163 -2.70 -0.36 -7.20
N GLY A 164 -2.58 0.95 -6.98
CA GLY A 164 -3.57 1.95 -7.38
C GLY A 164 -3.88 1.90 -8.88
N LEU A 165 -2.88 1.74 -9.75
CA LEU A 165 -3.09 1.59 -11.20
C LEU A 165 -3.92 0.36 -11.58
N HIS A 166 -3.90 -0.69 -10.77
CA HIS A 166 -4.62 -1.93 -11.02
C HIS A 166 -6.00 -1.95 -10.37
N THR A 167 -6.23 -1.18 -9.30
CA THR A 167 -7.49 -1.17 -8.57
C THR A 167 -8.35 0.05 -8.85
N ARG A 168 -7.80 1.16 -9.35
CA ARG A 168 -8.57 2.40 -9.59
C ARG A 168 -9.77 2.23 -10.50
N GLU A 169 -9.66 1.37 -11.53
CA GLU A 169 -10.75 1.15 -12.48
C GLU A 169 -11.94 0.49 -11.79
N ILE A 170 -11.68 -0.41 -10.83
CA ILE A 170 -12.72 -1.04 -10.00
C ILE A 170 -13.39 0.02 -9.12
N SER A 171 -12.63 0.90 -8.49
CA SER A 171 -13.20 1.99 -7.68
C SER A 171 -14.00 2.99 -8.53
N ALA A 172 -13.58 3.27 -9.76
CA ALA A 172 -14.33 4.12 -10.69
C ALA A 172 -15.64 3.47 -11.17
N GLU A 173 -15.67 2.15 -11.33
CA GLU A 173 -16.86 1.38 -11.68
C GLU A 173 -17.94 1.37 -10.58
N TRP A 174 -17.59 1.79 -9.36
CA TRP A 174 -18.56 1.97 -8.28
C TRP A 174 -19.56 3.12 -8.54
N ASP A 175 -19.28 4.02 -9.50
CA ASP A 175 -20.23 5.07 -9.89
C ASP A 175 -21.57 4.46 -10.30
N GLY A 176 -22.62 4.85 -9.59
CA GLY A 176 -23.98 4.34 -9.75
C GLY A 176 -24.24 2.95 -9.15
N GLU A 177 -23.27 2.04 -9.08
CA GLU A 177 -23.44 0.69 -8.50
C GLU A 177 -23.30 0.69 -6.97
N TYR A 178 -22.26 1.34 -6.46
CA TYR A 178 -21.97 1.49 -5.03
C TYR A 178 -21.72 2.99 -4.72
N PRO A 179 -22.76 3.83 -4.77
CA PRO A 179 -22.61 5.28 -4.71
C PRO A 179 -21.96 5.77 -3.41
N ALA A 180 -22.18 5.11 -2.27
CA ALA A 180 -21.55 5.56 -1.02
C ALA A 180 -20.04 5.30 -1.01
N LEU A 181 -19.59 4.16 -1.54
CA LEU A 181 -18.17 3.87 -1.73
C LEU A 181 -17.52 4.79 -2.77
N PHE A 182 -18.22 5.05 -3.88
CA PHE A 182 -17.74 5.96 -4.92
C PHE A 182 -17.56 7.40 -4.39
N ASP A 183 -18.56 7.94 -3.69
CA ASP A 183 -18.50 9.28 -3.11
C ASP A 183 -17.33 9.40 -2.11
N ALA A 184 -17.10 8.37 -1.29
CA ALA A 184 -16.00 8.36 -0.33
C ALA A 184 -14.62 8.26 -1.02
N TRP A 185 -14.50 7.46 -2.08
CA TRP A 185 -13.29 7.38 -2.89
C TRP A 185 -12.98 8.71 -3.60
N HIS A 186 -14.01 9.38 -4.13
CA HIS A 186 -13.89 10.69 -4.77
C HIS A 186 -13.52 11.80 -3.78
N ASP A 187 -14.22 11.91 -2.64
CA ASP A 187 -13.91 12.89 -1.57
C ASP A 187 -12.49 12.71 -1.03
N ALA A 188 -12.03 11.46 -0.87
CA ALA A 188 -10.65 11.19 -0.49
C ALA A 188 -9.64 11.75 -1.52
N GLY A 189 -9.93 11.62 -2.82
CA GLY A 189 -9.14 12.22 -3.90
C GLY A 189 -9.13 13.74 -3.87
N GLU A 190 -10.31 14.38 -3.82
CA GLU A 190 -10.45 15.84 -3.80
C GLU A 190 -9.68 16.49 -2.64
N ARG A 191 -9.62 15.82 -1.48
CA ARG A 191 -8.86 16.30 -0.31
C ARG A 191 -7.35 16.26 -0.51
N LEU A 192 -6.84 15.44 -1.43
CA LEU A 192 -5.42 15.35 -1.73
C LEU A 192 -4.97 16.43 -2.72
N GLU A 193 -5.84 16.89 -3.61
CA GLU A 193 -5.49 17.82 -4.70
C GLU A 193 -4.75 19.08 -4.23
N PRO A 194 -5.16 19.81 -3.16
CA PRO A 194 -4.44 20.99 -2.71
C PRO A 194 -3.01 20.66 -2.25
N ARG A 195 -2.84 19.53 -1.55
CA ARG A 195 -1.54 19.08 -1.04
C ARG A 195 -0.62 18.64 -2.18
N LEU A 196 -1.18 17.97 -3.19
CA LEU A 196 -0.45 17.57 -4.39
C LEU A 196 0.00 18.77 -5.22
N ALA A 197 -0.85 19.80 -5.34
CA ALA A 197 -0.52 21.02 -6.06
C ALA A 197 0.66 21.78 -5.45
N ASP A 198 0.76 21.80 -4.11
CA ASP A 198 1.85 22.47 -3.39
C ASP A 198 3.15 21.63 -3.37
N LEU A 199 3.06 20.31 -3.55
CA LEU A 199 4.14 19.34 -3.34
C LEU A 199 5.44 19.62 -4.12
N PRO A 200 5.42 19.98 -5.43
CA PRO A 200 6.66 20.32 -6.15
C PRO A 200 7.40 21.51 -5.53
N GLY A 201 6.65 22.48 -4.99
CA GLY A 201 7.21 23.63 -4.32
C GLY A 201 7.83 23.27 -2.98
N GLU A 202 7.18 22.40 -2.20
CA GLU A 202 7.71 21.91 -0.92
C GLU A 202 9.00 21.11 -1.13
N LEU A 203 9.02 20.23 -2.13
CA LEU A 203 10.22 19.45 -2.51
C LEU A 203 11.38 20.36 -2.91
N ALA A 204 11.14 21.34 -3.76
CA ALA A 204 12.18 22.28 -4.20
C ALA A 204 12.73 23.16 -3.07
N ARG A 205 11.96 23.34 -1.98
CA ARG A 205 12.38 24.08 -0.78
C ARG A 205 12.90 23.17 0.33
N GLU A 206 12.95 21.86 0.10
CA GLU A 206 13.30 20.84 1.09
C GLU A 206 12.41 20.89 2.35
N GLU A 207 11.17 21.37 2.22
CA GLU A 207 10.17 21.42 3.30
C GLU A 207 9.53 20.05 3.55
N THR A 208 9.50 19.21 2.51
CA THR A 208 9.00 17.83 2.52
C THR A 208 10.07 16.91 1.96
N GLY A 209 10.39 15.81 2.67
CA GLY A 209 11.36 14.82 2.21
C GLY A 209 10.88 14.06 0.98
N PHE A 210 11.80 13.52 0.18
CA PHE A 210 11.42 12.79 -1.05
C PHE A 210 10.57 11.56 -0.75
N GLY A 211 10.87 10.83 0.34
CA GLY A 211 10.07 9.69 0.80
C GLY A 211 8.62 10.08 1.12
N ASP A 212 8.43 11.14 1.92
CA ASP A 212 7.11 11.66 2.29
C ASP A 212 6.31 12.16 1.08
N ALA A 213 7.00 12.84 0.16
CA ALA A 213 6.39 13.29 -1.09
C ALA A 213 5.97 12.11 -1.97
N ALA A 214 6.81 11.06 -2.06
CA ALA A 214 6.50 9.86 -2.79
C ALA A 214 5.28 9.14 -2.19
N GLU A 215 5.22 9.00 -0.86
CA GLU A 215 4.08 8.40 -0.16
C GLU A 215 2.76 9.13 -0.49
N LEU A 216 2.77 10.46 -0.40
CA LEU A 216 1.59 11.28 -0.72
C LEU A 216 1.19 11.15 -2.20
N ALA A 217 2.13 11.33 -3.12
CA ALA A 217 1.83 11.34 -4.55
C ALA A 217 1.44 9.95 -5.08
N CYS A 218 2.10 8.89 -4.60
CA CYS A 218 1.82 7.53 -5.05
C CYS A 218 0.49 7.00 -4.52
N SER A 219 0.15 7.29 -3.26
CA SER A 219 -1.16 6.89 -2.69
C SER A 219 -2.33 7.60 -3.37
N ALA A 220 -2.10 8.78 -3.97
CA ALA A 220 -3.12 9.51 -4.70
C ALA A 220 -3.49 8.90 -6.08
N ILE A 221 -2.61 8.09 -6.69
CA ILE A 221 -2.83 7.50 -8.03
C ILE A 221 -4.14 6.70 -8.10
N LYS A 222 -4.51 6.04 -7.01
CA LYS A 222 -5.74 5.24 -6.96
C LYS A 222 -7.03 6.09 -7.04
N HIS A 223 -6.94 7.40 -6.81
CA HIS A 223 -8.05 8.34 -6.82
C HIS A 223 -8.26 9.06 -8.16
N ALA A 224 -7.47 8.72 -9.19
CA ALA A 224 -7.58 9.33 -10.53
C ALA A 224 -7.47 10.87 -10.54
N VAL A 225 -6.73 11.44 -9.59
CA VAL A 225 -6.39 12.87 -9.51
C VAL A 225 -5.09 13.17 -10.25
N GLU A 226 -4.81 14.45 -10.54
CA GLU A 226 -3.57 14.86 -11.20
C GLU A 226 -2.35 14.68 -10.28
N ILE A 227 -1.37 13.91 -10.74
CA ILE A 227 -0.15 13.63 -9.98
C ILE A 227 0.99 14.53 -10.48
N PRO A 228 1.59 15.35 -9.60
CA PRO A 228 2.62 16.29 -10.00
C PRO A 228 3.95 15.58 -10.36
N ALA A 229 4.81 16.28 -11.10
CA ALA A 229 6.18 15.84 -11.32
C ALA A 229 6.98 15.80 -9.99
N PRO A 230 7.93 14.86 -9.83
CA PRO A 230 8.32 13.81 -10.80
C PRO A 230 7.42 12.56 -10.78
N PHE A 231 6.49 12.47 -9.83
CA PHE A 231 5.68 11.27 -9.58
C PHE A 231 4.62 11.00 -10.66
N GLY A 232 4.20 11.99 -11.43
CA GLY A 232 3.26 11.80 -12.55
C GLY A 232 3.74 10.79 -13.61
N ALA A 233 5.04 10.51 -13.69
CA ALA A 233 5.55 9.43 -14.55
C ALA A 233 5.14 8.02 -14.08
N LEU A 234 4.79 7.88 -12.79
CA LEU A 234 4.28 6.64 -12.20
C LEU A 234 2.78 6.46 -12.46
N ASP A 235 2.04 7.50 -12.84
CA ASP A 235 0.64 7.37 -13.27
C ASP A 235 0.53 7.08 -14.77
N THR A 236 1.10 5.94 -15.21
CA THR A 236 1.15 5.60 -16.64
C THR A 236 0.85 4.13 -16.90
N ALA A 237 0.33 3.84 -18.09
CA ALA A 237 0.18 2.46 -18.58
C ALA A 237 1.53 1.71 -18.63
N ALA A 238 2.62 2.42 -18.90
CA ALA A 238 3.96 1.85 -18.90
C ALA A 238 4.37 1.38 -17.50
N TYR A 239 4.05 2.14 -16.44
CA TYR A 239 4.30 1.69 -15.07
C TYR A 239 3.39 0.51 -14.69
N ARG A 240 2.11 0.55 -15.06
CA ARG A 240 1.16 -0.57 -14.87
C ARG A 240 1.70 -1.87 -15.51
N GLU A 241 2.25 -1.79 -16.71
CA GLU A 241 2.74 -2.96 -17.46
C GLU A 241 4.10 -3.47 -16.96
N HIS A 242 5.05 -2.58 -16.68
CA HIS A 242 6.44 -2.95 -16.41
C HIS A 242 6.81 -2.97 -14.92
N GLY A 243 5.96 -2.42 -14.06
CA GLY A 243 6.06 -2.45 -12.60
C GLY A 243 7.48 -2.18 -12.09
N PRO A 244 8.12 -3.14 -11.39
CA PRO A 244 9.39 -2.92 -10.70
C PRO A 244 10.53 -2.50 -11.65
N THR A 245 10.53 -2.97 -12.90
CA THR A 245 11.57 -2.60 -13.87
C THR A 245 11.47 -1.13 -14.26
N TYR A 246 10.24 -0.63 -14.42
CA TYR A 246 10.02 0.79 -14.70
C TYR A 246 10.31 1.65 -13.46
N ALA A 247 9.91 1.22 -12.27
CA ALA A 247 10.19 1.93 -11.02
C ALA A 247 11.69 2.19 -10.83
N VAL A 248 12.55 1.18 -11.04
CA VAL A 248 14.01 1.35 -10.93
C VAL A 248 14.52 2.35 -11.98
N ALA A 249 14.13 2.20 -13.24
CA ALA A 249 14.56 3.11 -14.30
C ALA A 249 14.05 4.55 -14.11
N TRP A 250 12.86 4.71 -13.52
CA TRP A 250 12.33 6.02 -13.12
C TRP A 250 13.15 6.62 -11.98
N ALA A 251 13.51 5.84 -10.96
CA ALA A 251 14.30 6.29 -9.83
C ALA A 251 15.70 6.76 -10.29
N GLU A 252 16.40 5.96 -11.08
CA GLU A 252 17.71 6.31 -11.67
C GLU A 252 17.67 7.66 -12.40
N LYS A 253 16.66 7.86 -13.26
CA LYS A 253 16.51 9.10 -14.03
C LYS A 253 16.11 10.29 -13.17
N THR A 254 15.24 10.06 -12.20
CA THR A 254 14.72 11.12 -11.33
C THR A 254 15.83 11.68 -10.46
N PHE A 255 16.60 10.83 -9.79
CA PHE A 255 17.71 11.27 -8.94
C PHE A 255 18.87 11.83 -9.75
N ALA A 256 19.19 11.26 -10.92
CA ALA A 256 20.18 11.88 -11.82
C ALA A 256 19.76 13.30 -12.25
N ALA A 257 18.47 13.55 -12.48
CA ALA A 257 17.99 14.89 -12.83
C ALA A 257 18.03 15.86 -11.64
N LEU A 258 17.78 15.39 -10.41
CA LEU A 258 17.90 16.19 -9.19
C LEU A 258 19.36 16.58 -8.91
N ASP A 259 20.30 15.65 -9.08
CA ASP A 259 21.74 15.89 -8.91
C ASP A 259 22.32 16.87 -9.95
N HIS A 260 21.68 17.01 -11.11
CA HIS A 260 22.08 17.95 -12.17
C HIS A 260 21.34 19.30 -12.10
N GLY A 261 20.43 19.47 -11.14
CA GLY A 261 19.65 20.69 -10.93
C GLY A 261 20.27 21.70 -9.95
N GLU A 262 21.37 21.33 -9.28
CA GLU A 262 22.24 22.21 -8.48
C GLU A 262 23.24 23.01 -9.33
#